data_AF-A0A842KSD3-F1
#
_entry.id   AF-A0A842KSD3-F1
#
_cell.length_a   1.000
_cell.length_b   1.000
_cell.length_c   1.000
_cell.angle_alpha   90.00
_cell.angle_beta   90.00
_cell.angle_gamma   90.00
#
_symmetry.space_group_name_H-M   'P 1'
#
loop_
_entity.id
_entity.type
_entity.pdbx_description
1 polymer ?
#
loop_
_entity_poly.entity_id
_entity_poly.type
_entity_poly.pdbx_seq_one_letter_code
_entity_poly.pdbx_strand_id
1 'polypeptide(L)' 'MVLIAHISDLHVGARNFKEDILLEAIRQINDMEPDVVVATGD' A
#
# COMPACT_ATOMS: atom_id res chain seq x y z
N MET A 1 -3.29 6.48 20.02
CA MET A 1 -2.49 5.25 19.90
C MET A 1 -1.84 5.31 18.54
N VAL A 2 -0.54 5.02 18.42
CA VAL A 2 0.15 5.15 17.13
C VAL A 2 -0.28 4.02 16.20
N LEU A 3 -0.65 4.36 14.97
CA LEU A 3 -1.02 3.42 13.90
C LEU A 3 0.00 3.48 12.76
N ILE A 4 0.52 2.32 12.38
CA ILE A 4 1.48 2.19 11.29
C ILE A 4 0.89 1.26 10.24
N ALA A 5 0.78 1.74 9.00
CA ALA A 5 0.46 0.91 7.84
C ALA A 5 1.76 0.43 7.18
N HIS A 6 1.83 -0.83 6.80
CA HIS A 6 3.00 -1.43 6.14
C HIS A 6 2.57 -2.06 4.81
N ILE A 7 3.30 -1.75 3.73
CA ILE A 7 3.05 -2.29 2.39
C ILE A 7 4.36 -2.67 1.70
N SER A 8 4.32 -3.76 0.92
CA SER A 8 5.42 -4.29 0.11
C SER A 8 4.83 -5.02 -1.10
N ASP A 9 5.66 -5.59 -1.97
CA ASP A 9 5.29 -6.51 -3.05
C ASP A 9 4.30 -5.91 -4.07
N LEU A 10 4.46 -4.61 -4.33
CA LEU A 10 3.79 -3.83 -5.37
C LEU A 10 4.05 -4.38 -6.77
N HIS A 11 5.29 -4.79 -7.06
CA HIS A 11 5.72 -5.31 -8.37
C HIS A 11 5.18 -4.52 -9.58
N VAL A 12 5.26 -3.18 -9.51
CA VAL A 12 4.79 -2.30 -10.59
C VAL A 12 5.50 -2.63 -11.90
N GLY A 13 4.73 -2.86 -12.97
CA GLY A 13 5.25 -3.24 -14.29
C GLY A 13 5.43 -4.75 -14.52
N ALA A 14 5.17 -5.60 -13.52
CA ALA A 14 5.12 -7.04 -13.71
C ALA A 14 3.93 -7.47 -14.59
N ARG A 15 4.04 -8.62 -15.28
CA ARG A 15 2.96 -9.15 -16.15
C ARG A 15 1.62 -9.33 -15.43
N ASN A 16 1.68 -9.62 -14.14
CA ASN A 16 0.53 -9.84 -13.26
C ASN A 16 0.22 -8.64 -12.36
N PHE A 17 0.87 -7.50 -12.55
CA PHE A 17 0.56 -6.27 -11.81
C PHE A 17 -0.92 -5.91 -11.98
N LYS A 18 -1.56 -5.54 -10.87
CA LYS A 18 -2.98 -5.17 -10.79
C LYS A 18 -3.09 -3.76 -10.22
N GLU A 19 -3.15 -2.79 -11.12
CA GLU A 19 -3.22 -1.37 -10.77
C GLU A 19 -4.44 -1.06 -9.88
N ASP A 20 -5.58 -1.67 -10.17
CA ASP A 20 -6.82 -1.54 -9.41
C ASP A 20 -6.66 -2.00 -7.95
N ILE A 21 -5.94 -3.11 -7.72
CA ILE A 21 -5.67 -3.62 -6.37
C ILE A 21 -4.77 -2.65 -5.60
N LEU A 22 -3.72 -2.13 -6.24
CA LEU A 22 -2.83 -1.16 -5.59
C LEU A 22 -3.57 0.13 -5.22
N LEU A 23 -4.36 0.68 -6.13
CA LEU A 23 -5.16 1.88 -5.88
C LEU A 23 -6.17 1.67 -4.76
N GLU A 24 -6.75 0.48 -4.68
CA GLU A 24 -7.66 0.12 -3.59
C GLU A 24 -6.94 0.00 -2.25
N ALA A 25 -5.76 -0.64 -2.21
CA ALA A 25 -4.93 -0.69 -1.01
C ALA A 25 -4.55 0.71 -0.51
N ILE A 26 -4.17 1.62 -1.43
CA ILE A 26 -3.88 3.01 -1.11
C ILE A 26 -5.10 3.72 -0.52
N ARG A 27 -6.30 3.51 -1.09
CA ARG A 27 -7.55 4.06 -0.53
C ARG A 27 -7.79 3.58 0.88
N GLN A 28 -7.68 2.28 1.12
CA GLN A 28 -7.87 1.69 2.45
C GLN A 28 -6.86 2.23 3.46
N ILE A 29 -5.58 2.36 3.07
CA ILE A 29 -4.55 2.97 3.92
C ILE A 29 -4.91 4.42 4.26
N ASN A 30 -5.38 5.20 3.29
CA ASN A 30 -5.79 6.59 3.53
C ASN A 30 -7.00 6.69 4.47
N ASP A 31 -8.01 5.83 4.29
CA ASP A 31 -9.22 5.80 5.12
C ASP A 31 -8.92 5.39 6.58
N MET A 32 -7.81 4.70 6.83
CA MET A 32 -7.35 4.32 8.17
C MET A 32 -6.63 5.46 8.91
N GLU A 33 -6.27 6.55 8.23
CA GLU A 33 -5.52 7.69 8.78
C GLU A 33 -4.31 7.28 9.66
N PRO A 34 -3.37 6.43 9.17
CA PRO A 34 -2.21 6.02 9.95
C PRO A 34 -1.24 7.18 10.18
N ASP A 35 -0.52 7.16 11.31
CA ASP A 35 0.50 8.16 11.60
C ASP A 35 1.72 8.03 10.66
N VAL A 36 1.99 6.80 10.19
CA VAL A 36 3.10 6.48 9.27
C VAL A 36 2.70 5.36 8.32
N VAL A 37 3.09 5.50 7.06
CA VAL A 37 3.12 4.40 6.07
C VAL A 37 4.56 3.99 5.82
N VAL A 38 4.87 2.71 5.99
CA VAL A 38 6.17 2.13 5.69
C VAL A 38 6.06 1.29 4.42
N ALA A 39 6.82 1.65 3.40
CA ALA A 39 6.98 0.88 2.18
C ALA A 39 8.38 0.26 2.14
N THR A 40 8.49 -1.07 2.11
CA THR A 40 9.79 -1.76 2.15
C THR A 40 10.37 -2.11 0.79
N GLY A 41 9.79 -1.55 -0.28
CA GLY A 41 10.17 -1.86 -1.65
C GLY A 41 9.49 -3.11 -2.16
N ASP A 42 9.88 -3.45 -3.39
CA ASP A 42 9.31 -4.45 -4.31
C ASP A 42 8.04 -5.07 -3.82
#